data_AF-A0A1V5B833-F1
#
_entry.id   AF-A0A1V5B833-F1
#
_cell.length_a   1.000
_cell.length_b   1.000
_cell.length_c   1.000
_cell.angle_alpha   90.00
_cell.angle_beta   90.00
_cell.angle_gamma   90.00
#
_symmetry.space_group_name_H-M   'P 1'
#
loop_
_entity.id
_entity.type
_entity.pdbx_description
1 polymer ?
#
loop_
_entity_poly.entity_id
_entity_poly.type
_entity_poly.pdbx_seq_one_letter_code
_entity_poly.pdbx_strand_id
1 'polypeptide(L)'
;MILPFDPLERSCSIEDLEMKMYYLKSDLGHILNFEEKCKHVVWDDIASLDDQTAEKLPHMSDAALKELISFYWERDKEVIKDQVDNIDVAKIIFYEVWESELKETIEARDE
;
A
#
# COMPACT_ATOMS: atom_id res chain seq x y z
N MET A 1 16.12 30.88 -49.64
CA MET A 1 16.24 31.36 -48.25
C MET A 1 15.63 30.27 -47.38
N ILE A 2 16.46 29.37 -46.84
CA ILE A 2 16.03 28.24 -46.03
C ILE A 2 16.31 28.63 -44.58
N LEU A 3 15.27 28.67 -43.74
CA LEU A 3 15.43 28.83 -42.29
C LEU A 3 16.01 27.53 -41.73
N PRO A 4 17.06 27.58 -40.88
CA PRO A 4 17.49 26.39 -40.16
C PRO A 4 16.42 26.04 -39.13
N PHE A 5 15.86 24.84 -39.25
CA PHE A 5 15.21 24.15 -38.15
C PHE A 5 16.28 23.94 -37.06
N ASP A 6 16.08 24.51 -35.88
CA ASP A 6 16.82 24.15 -34.67
C ASP A 6 16.07 22.99 -34.00
N PRO A 7 16.54 21.74 -34.07
CA PRO A 7 16.00 20.67 -33.26
C PRO A 7 16.70 20.75 -31.91
N LEU A 8 16.16 21.55 -30.99
CA LEU A 8 16.41 21.38 -29.56
C LEU A 8 15.67 20.11 -29.09
N GLU A 9 16.02 18.96 -29.67
CA GLU A 9 15.79 17.68 -29.03
C GLU A 9 16.74 17.64 -27.84
N ARG A 10 16.17 17.95 -26.68
CA ARG A 10 16.75 17.70 -25.37
C ARG A 10 16.99 16.18 -25.29
N SER A 11 18.16 15.73 -25.72
CA SER A 11 18.56 14.34 -25.63
C SER A 11 18.57 13.97 -24.16
N CYS A 12 17.57 13.19 -23.74
CA CYS A 12 17.58 12.53 -22.45
C CYS A 12 18.81 11.62 -22.46
N SER A 13 19.85 11.96 -21.69
CA SER A 13 21.09 11.18 -21.71
C SER A 13 20.81 9.78 -21.16
N ILE A 14 21.59 8.79 -21.61
CA ILE A 14 21.48 7.41 -21.09
C ILE A 14 21.71 7.40 -19.58
N GLU A 15 22.61 8.26 -19.09
CA GLU A 15 22.89 8.45 -17.67
C GLU A 15 21.66 8.99 -16.89
N ASP A 16 20.88 9.90 -17.47
CA ASP A 16 19.63 10.38 -16.87
C ASP A 16 18.56 9.29 -16.81
N LEU A 17 18.52 8.39 -17.81
CA LEU A 17 17.62 7.23 -17.84
C LEU A 17 18.02 6.18 -16.82
N GLU A 18 19.30 5.87 -16.71
CA GLU A 18 19.85 4.93 -15.73
C GLU A 18 19.62 5.42 -14.30
N MET A 19 19.82 6.72 -14.05
CA MET A 19 19.57 7.32 -12.74
C MET A 19 18.07 7.26 -12.38
N LYS A 20 17.16 7.57 -13.31
CA LYS A 20 15.71 7.42 -13.10
C LYS A 20 15.28 5.98 -12.85
N MET A 21 15.84 5.02 -13.58
CA MET A 21 15.57 3.60 -13.37
C MET A 21 16.07 3.10 -12.01
N TYR A 22 17.21 3.62 -11.54
CA TYR A 22 17.74 3.29 -10.22
C TYR A 22 16.83 3.79 -9.11
N TYR A 23 16.39 5.06 -9.18
CA TYR A 23 15.42 5.60 -8.23
C TYR A 23 14.12 4.80 -8.24
N LEU A 24 13.57 4.49 -9.42
CA LEU A 24 12.36 3.68 -9.53
C LEU A 24 12.51 2.29 -8.88
N LYS A 25 13.65 1.62 -9.06
CA LYS A 25 13.93 0.33 -8.41
C LYS A 25 14.04 0.46 -6.89
N SER A 26 14.67 1.53 -6.39
CA SER A 26 14.76 1.80 -4.96
C SER A 26 13.37 2.06 -4.37
N ASP A 27 12.58 2.91 -5.02
CA ASP A 27 11.22 3.25 -4.60
C ASP A 27 10.31 2.01 -4.57
N LEU A 28 10.40 1.15 -5.58
CA LEU A 28 9.71 -0.15 -5.60
C LEU A 28 10.15 -1.06 -4.44
N GLY A 29 11.43 -1.09 -4.11
CA GLY A 29 11.94 -1.86 -2.97
C GLY A 29 11.42 -1.34 -1.63
N HIS A 30 11.32 -0.02 -1.47
CA HIS A 30 10.73 0.60 -0.29
C HIS A 30 9.23 0.30 -0.17
N ILE A 31 8.50 0.35 -1.27
CA ILE A 31 7.06 0.01 -1.32
C ILE A 31 6.83 -1.46 -0.93
N LEU A 32 7.57 -2.40 -1.51
CA LEU A 32 7.43 -3.83 -1.19
C LEU A 32 7.73 -4.12 0.28
N ASN A 33 8.80 -3.53 0.82
CA ASN A 33 9.14 -3.68 2.24
C ASN A 33 8.06 -3.07 3.16
N PHE A 34 7.43 -1.97 2.74
CA PHE A 34 6.34 -1.37 3.48
C PHE A 34 5.07 -2.24 3.43
N GLU A 35 4.73 -2.79 2.27
CA GLU A 35 3.62 -3.72 2.10
C GLU A 35 3.80 -4.97 2.98
N GLU A 36 5.00 -5.56 3.02
CA GLU A 36 5.30 -6.71 3.87
C GLU A 36 5.17 -6.36 5.37
N LYS A 37 5.66 -5.19 5.77
CA LYS A 37 5.43 -4.68 7.14
C LYS A 37 3.95 -4.50 7.45
N CYS A 38 3.18 -3.94 6.52
CA CYS A 38 1.74 -3.80 6.68
C CYS A 38 1.07 -5.16 6.85
N LYS A 39 1.42 -6.17 6.04
CA LYS A 39 0.89 -7.53 6.17
C LYS A 39 1.09 -8.10 7.57
N HIS A 40 2.29 -7.96 8.13
CA HIS A 40 2.55 -8.41 9.49
C HIS A 40 1.67 -7.70 10.54
N VAL A 41 1.50 -6.38 10.43
CA VAL A 41 0.62 -5.62 11.32
C VAL A 41 -0.84 -6.08 11.18
N VAL A 42 -1.31 -6.23 9.94
CA VAL A 42 -2.68 -6.71 9.65
C VAL A 42 -2.92 -8.11 10.21
N TRP A 43 -1.96 -9.03 10.06
CA TRP A 43 -2.07 -10.38 10.61
C TRP A 43 -2.13 -10.38 12.12
N ASP A 44 -1.27 -9.61 12.79
CA ASP A 44 -1.30 -9.46 14.25
C ASP A 44 -2.66 -8.90 14.71
N ASP A 45 -3.21 -7.94 13.96
CA ASP A 45 -4.52 -7.34 14.25
C ASP A 45 -5.66 -8.33 14.07
N ILE A 46 -5.71 -9.03 12.93
CA ILE A 46 -6.72 -10.05 12.65
C ILE A 46 -6.64 -11.17 13.70
N ALA A 47 -5.43 -11.60 14.07
CA ALA A 47 -5.23 -12.60 15.12
C ALA A 47 -5.65 -12.11 16.51
N SER A 48 -5.60 -10.80 16.75
CA SER A 48 -6.01 -10.17 18.01
C SER A 48 -7.51 -9.86 18.10
N LEU A 49 -8.27 -10.04 17.01
CA LEU A 49 -9.72 -9.84 17.02
C LEU A 49 -10.37 -10.77 18.04
N ASP A 50 -11.28 -10.24 18.83
CA ASP A 50 -12.05 -11.05 19.76
C ASP A 50 -12.96 -12.03 19.00
N ASP A 51 -13.25 -13.18 19.61
CA ASP A 51 -14.03 -14.26 18.99
C ASP A 51 -15.36 -13.77 18.40
N GLN A 52 -16.03 -12.79 19.04
CA GLN A 52 -17.31 -12.28 18.54
C GLN A 52 -17.14 -11.40 17.29
N THR A 53 -16.06 -10.63 17.20
CA THR A 53 -15.76 -9.84 16.00
C THR A 53 -15.29 -10.76 14.88
N ALA A 54 -14.44 -11.74 15.18
CA ALA A 54 -13.96 -12.72 14.21
C ALA A 54 -15.08 -13.59 13.62
N GLU A 55 -16.08 -13.98 14.42
CA GLU A 55 -17.28 -14.70 13.94
C GLU A 55 -18.19 -13.83 13.07
N LYS A 56 -18.19 -12.51 13.28
CA LYS A 56 -19.03 -11.59 12.50
C LYS A 56 -18.40 -11.18 11.19
N LEU A 57 -17.07 -11.26 11.04
CA LEU A 57 -16.34 -10.86 9.83
C LEU A 57 -16.98 -11.35 8.52
N PRO A 58 -17.38 -12.64 8.36
CA PRO A 58 -17.99 -13.13 7.12
C PRO A 58 -19.38 -12.53 6.82
N HIS A 59 -20.02 -11.95 7.83
CA HIS A 59 -21.37 -11.39 7.75
C HIS A 59 -21.40 -9.87 7.84
N MET A 60 -20.24 -9.23 8.00
CA MET A 60 -20.13 -7.78 8.00
C MET A 60 -20.38 -7.23 6.60
N SER A 61 -21.09 -6.11 6.52
CA SER A 61 -21.25 -5.39 5.26
C SER A 61 -19.93 -4.69 4.88
N ASP A 62 -19.74 -4.42 3.58
CA ASP A 62 -18.59 -3.66 3.09
C ASP A 62 -18.39 -2.32 3.83
N ALA A 63 -19.48 -1.67 4.23
CA ALA A 63 -19.42 -0.43 5.00
C ALA A 63 -18.83 -0.66 6.41
N ALA A 64 -19.27 -1.72 7.10
CA ALA A 64 -18.76 -2.06 8.42
C ALA A 64 -17.29 -2.52 8.36
N LEU A 65 -16.90 -3.25 7.32
CA LEU A 65 -15.50 -3.61 7.07
C LEU A 65 -14.62 -2.37 6.84
N LYS A 66 -15.10 -1.40 6.06
CA LYS A 66 -14.38 -0.13 5.86
C LYS A 66 -14.23 0.69 7.13
N GLU A 67 -15.25 0.71 7.99
CA GLU A 67 -15.16 1.36 9.30
C GLU A 67 -14.14 0.66 10.20
N LEU A 68 -14.11 -0.67 10.20
CA LEU A 68 -13.12 -1.46 10.95
C LEU A 68 -11.69 -1.16 10.47
N ILE A 69 -11.43 -1.24 9.16
CA ILE A 69 -10.12 -0.94 8.59
C ILE A 69 -9.72 0.52 8.88
N SER A 70 -10.68 1.45 8.79
CA SER A 70 -10.44 2.86 9.13
C SER A 70 -10.06 3.05 10.60
N PHE A 71 -10.63 2.27 11.52
CA PHE A 71 -10.25 2.30 12.93
C PHE A 71 -8.79 1.87 13.13
N TYR A 72 -8.37 0.78 12.49
CA TYR A 72 -6.97 0.32 12.56
C TYR A 72 -6.00 1.31 11.92
N TRP A 73 -6.37 1.91 10.79
CA TRP A 73 -5.58 3.00 10.19
C TRP A 73 -5.38 4.15 11.19
N GLU A 74 -6.43 4.63 11.84
CA GLU A 74 -6.33 5.74 12.80
C GLU A 74 -5.48 5.40 14.03
N ARG A 75 -5.42 4.12 14.41
CA ARG A 75 -4.55 3.62 15.49
C ARG A 75 -3.08 3.64 15.08
N ASP A 76 -2.76 3.20 13.86
CA ASP A 76 -1.38 2.93 13.44
C ASP A 76 -0.74 4.05 12.61
N LYS A 77 -1.54 4.99 12.10
CA LYS A 77 -1.08 6.06 11.18
C LYS A 77 0.10 6.86 11.75
N GLU A 78 0.17 7.10 13.06
CA GLU A 78 1.25 7.88 13.66
C GLU A 78 2.59 7.12 13.59
N VAL A 79 2.55 5.80 13.79
CA VAL A 79 3.73 4.93 13.68
C VAL A 79 4.17 4.76 12.23
N ILE A 80 3.20 4.70 11.31
CA ILE A 80 3.44 4.58 9.86
C ILE A 80 4.02 5.89 9.31
N LYS A 81 3.50 7.04 9.74
CA LYS A 81 3.90 8.37 9.26
C LYS A 81 5.38 8.67 9.43
N ASP A 82 6.00 8.13 10.48
CA ASP A 82 7.44 8.29 10.72
C ASP A 82 8.31 7.37 9.86
N GLN A 83 7.71 6.42 9.14
CA GLN A 83 8.39 5.40 8.32
C GLN A 83 8.20 5.58 6.82
N VAL A 84 7.34 6.52 6.39
CA VAL A 84 6.96 6.70 4.98
C VAL A 84 7.08 8.17 4.57
N ASP A 85 7.54 8.40 3.35
CA ASP A 85 7.65 9.76 2.80
C ASP A 85 6.28 10.31 2.33
N ASN A 86 5.33 9.42 2.05
CA ASN A 86 3.99 9.77 1.60
C ASN A 86 2.92 8.97 2.33
N ILE A 87 2.24 9.65 3.26
CA ILE A 87 1.19 9.04 4.09
C ILE A 87 -0.06 8.66 3.29
N ASP A 88 -0.36 9.35 2.20
CA ASP A 88 -1.53 9.05 1.35
C ASP A 88 -1.30 7.76 0.57
N VAL A 89 -0.09 7.55 0.05
CA VAL A 89 0.31 6.28 -0.59
C VAL A 89 0.31 5.14 0.42
N ALA A 90 0.86 5.37 1.62
CA ALA A 90 0.84 4.38 2.69
C ALA A 90 -0.58 3.98 3.09
N LYS A 91 -1.52 4.93 3.11
CA LYS A 91 -2.94 4.66 3.37
C LYS A 91 -3.54 3.76 2.30
N ILE A 92 -3.28 4.01 1.02
CA ILE A 92 -3.79 3.17 -0.07
C ILE A 92 -3.30 1.72 0.11
N ILE A 93 -1.99 1.54 0.30
CA ILE A 93 -1.38 0.22 0.48
C ILE A 93 -1.96 -0.48 1.72
N PHE A 94 -2.12 0.24 2.84
CA PHE A 94 -2.70 -0.32 4.06
C PHE A 94 -4.11 -0.87 3.84
N TYR A 95 -4.97 -0.12 3.13
CA TYR A 95 -6.33 -0.57 2.83
C TYR A 95 -6.34 -1.76 1.87
N GLU A 96 -5.50 -1.74 0.83
CA GLU A 96 -5.40 -2.85 -0.12
C GLU A 96 -4.93 -4.15 0.57
N VAL A 97 -3.93 -4.05 1.44
CA VAL A 97 -3.48 -5.19 2.26
C VAL A 97 -4.62 -5.69 3.16
N TRP A 98 -5.27 -4.80 3.92
CA TRP A 98 -6.38 -5.19 4.78
C TRP A 98 -7.53 -5.87 4.03
N GLU A 99 -7.94 -5.33 2.89
CA GLU A 99 -9.00 -5.91 2.06
C GLU A 99 -8.60 -7.30 1.52
N SER A 100 -7.34 -7.47 1.10
CA SER A 100 -6.83 -8.76 0.63
C SER A 100 -6.78 -9.81 1.74
N GLU A 101 -6.16 -9.48 2.87
CA GLU A 101 -5.94 -10.43 3.97
C GLU A 101 -7.25 -10.81 4.68
N LEU A 102 -8.19 -9.86 4.84
CA LEU A 102 -9.52 -10.17 5.37
C LEU A 102 -10.29 -11.10 4.44
N LYS A 103 -10.22 -10.87 3.13
CA LYS A 103 -10.88 -11.72 2.15
C LYS A 103 -10.34 -13.15 2.20
N GLU A 104 -9.02 -13.32 2.20
CA GLU A 104 -8.38 -14.64 2.35
C GLU A 104 -8.78 -15.32 3.66
N THR A 105 -8.84 -14.55 4.76
CA THR A 105 -9.24 -15.07 6.08
C THR A 105 -10.70 -15.54 6.11
N ILE A 106 -11.61 -14.82 5.44
CA ILE A 106 -13.02 -15.19 5.34
C ILE A 106 -13.18 -16.45 4.47
N GLU A 107 -12.53 -16.48 3.31
CA GLU A 107 -12.57 -17.62 2.39
C GLU A 107 -12.01 -18.91 3.04
N ALA A 108 -10.92 -18.81 3.80
CA ALA A 108 -10.32 -19.94 4.51
C ALA A 108 -11.19 -20.49 5.66
N ARG A 109 -12.19 -19.74 6.14
CA ARG A 109 -13.12 -20.18 7.19
C ARG A 109 -14.39 -20.86 6.63
N ASP A 110 -14.69 -20.63 5.35
CA ASP A 110 -15.84 -21.23 4.66
C ASP A 110 -15.52 -22.63 4.07
N GLU A 111 -14.26 -23.07 4.07
CA GLU A 111 -13.77 -24.41 3.65
C GLU A 111 -13.76 -25.45 4.77
#